data_AF-F0GKK7-F1
#
_entry.id   AF-F0GKK7-F1
#
_cell.length_a   1.000
_cell.length_b   1.000
_cell.length_c   1.000
_cell.angle_alpha   90.00
_cell.angle_beta   90.00
_cell.angle_gamma   90.00
#
_symmetry.space_group_name_H-M   'P 1'
#
loop_
_entity.id
_entity.type
_entity.pdbx_description
1 polymer ?
#
loop_
_entity_poly.entity_id
_entity_poly.type
_entity_poly.pdbx_seq_one_letter_code
_entity_poly.pdbx_strand_id
1 'polypeptide(L)'
;MLADVAIRYEFARPVVARAAQAIADDHPQRALFVSHAKLAATATAQLAARHTMQVHGAIGYTWELDLQIFMKRIWALAASWGDSAFHKARVAGAILDDALPIGPAQTFDLEESKR
;
A
#
# COMPACT_ATOMS: atom_id res chain seq x y z
N MET A 1 -0.99 -18.56 -6.54
CA MET A 1 0.32 -17.89 -6.63
C MET A 1 0.25 -16.56 -7.38
N LEU A 2 0.13 -16.54 -8.72
CA LEU A 2 0.04 -15.26 -9.47
C LEU A 2 -1.33 -14.58 -9.31
N ALA A 3 -2.41 -15.36 -9.23
CA ALA A 3 -3.74 -14.85 -8.91
C ALA A 3 -3.77 -14.10 -7.56
N ASP A 4 -3.06 -14.59 -6.54
CA ASP A 4 -2.99 -13.92 -5.23
C ASP A 4 -2.31 -12.56 -5.32
N VAL A 5 -1.28 -12.43 -6.16
CA VAL A 5 -0.62 -11.14 -6.45
C VAL A 5 -1.59 -10.20 -7.14
N ALA A 6 -2.28 -10.69 -8.18
CA ALA A 6 -3.25 -9.90 -8.93
C ALA A 6 -4.38 -9.38 -8.02
N ILE A 7 -4.93 -10.25 -7.17
CA ILE A 7 -5.95 -9.87 -6.19
C ILE A 7 -5.43 -8.78 -5.25
N ARG A 8 -4.26 -8.98 -4.63
CA ARG A 8 -3.69 -7.98 -3.71
C ARG A 8 -3.36 -6.66 -4.42
N TYR A 9 -2.92 -6.73 -5.66
CA TYR A 9 -2.67 -5.54 -6.49
C TYR A 9 -3.95 -4.75 -6.74
N GLU A 10 -5.04 -5.43 -7.11
CA GLU A 10 -6.34 -4.76 -7.29
C GLU A 10 -6.87 -4.15 -5.99
N PHE A 11 -6.61 -4.74 -4.82
CA PHE A 11 -6.93 -4.11 -3.53
C PHE A 11 -6.00 -2.95 -3.16
N ALA A 12 -4.71 -3.01 -3.54
CA ALA A 12 -3.75 -1.95 -3.22
C ALA A 12 -3.97 -0.68 -4.08
N ARG A 13 -4.39 -0.84 -5.34
CA ARG A 13 -4.64 0.27 -6.28
C ARG A 13 -5.57 1.36 -5.75
N PRO A 14 -6.81 1.07 -5.30
CA PRO A 14 -7.73 2.10 -4.83
C PRO A 14 -7.21 2.80 -3.57
N VAL A 15 -6.48 2.10 -2.70
CA VAL A 15 -5.89 2.71 -1.50
C VAL A 15 -4.81 3.73 -1.88
N VAL A 16 -3.97 3.41 -2.86
CA VAL A 16 -2.98 4.36 -3.40
C VAL A 16 -3.67 5.55 -4.08
N ALA A 17 -4.73 5.30 -4.85
CA ALA A 17 -5.51 6.36 -5.49
C ALA A 17 -6.14 7.31 -4.45
N ARG A 18 -6.72 6.78 -3.36
CA ARG A 18 -7.26 7.61 -2.27
C ARG A 18 -6.18 8.45 -1.60
N ALA A 19 -5.00 7.90 -1.36
CA ALA A 19 -3.89 8.66 -0.79
C ALA A 19 -3.44 9.80 -1.72
N ALA A 20 -3.38 9.54 -3.04
CA ALA A 20 -3.03 10.56 -4.03
C ALA A 20 -4.10 11.67 -4.08
N GLN A 21 -5.38 11.31 -4.10
CA GLN A 21 -6.50 12.25 -4.04
C GLN A 21 -6.41 13.10 -2.76
N ALA A 22 -6.25 12.47 -1.61
CA ALA A 22 -6.17 13.18 -0.33
C ALA A 22 -4.98 14.14 -0.24
N ILE A 23 -3.87 13.86 -0.93
CA ILE A 23 -2.77 14.82 -1.06
C ILE A 23 -3.19 16.00 -1.94
N ALA A 24 -3.84 15.74 -3.08
CA ALA A 24 -4.29 16.77 -4.01
C ALA A 24 -5.31 17.72 -3.37
N ASP A 25 -6.20 17.19 -2.54
CA ASP A 25 -7.26 17.94 -1.87
C ASP A 25 -6.82 18.56 -0.53
N ASP A 26 -5.52 18.47 -0.17
CA ASP A 26 -4.95 18.82 1.14
C ASP A 26 -5.75 18.28 2.34
N HIS A 27 -6.28 17.07 2.19
CA HIS A 27 -7.16 16.45 3.17
C HIS A 27 -6.49 16.38 4.56
N PRO A 28 -7.20 16.67 5.67
CA PRO A 28 -6.61 16.67 7.01
C PRO A 28 -6.01 15.32 7.40
N GLN A 29 -6.60 14.23 6.92
CA GLN A 29 -6.13 12.86 7.17
C GLN A 29 -5.17 12.30 6.09
N ARG A 30 -4.66 13.13 5.16
CA ARG A 30 -3.79 12.64 4.06
C ARG A 30 -2.61 11.79 4.54
N ALA A 31 -2.02 12.12 5.69
CA ALA A 31 -0.90 11.37 6.27
C ALA A 31 -1.28 9.94 6.67
N LEU A 32 -2.53 9.72 7.09
CA LEU A 32 -3.08 8.39 7.39
C LEU A 32 -3.27 7.59 6.10
N PHE A 33 -3.92 8.18 5.10
CA PHE A 33 -4.15 7.51 3.82
C PHE A 33 -2.83 7.15 3.12
N VAL A 34 -1.82 8.03 3.17
CA VAL A 34 -0.47 7.73 2.69
C VAL A 34 0.17 6.56 3.43
N SER A 35 0.05 6.50 4.76
CA SER A 35 0.54 5.34 5.53
C SER A 35 -0.16 4.04 5.14
N HIS A 36 -1.48 4.07 4.97
CA HIS A 36 -2.24 2.90 4.53
C HIS A 36 -1.81 2.45 3.12
N ALA A 37 -1.73 3.38 2.18
CA ALA A 37 -1.27 3.11 0.81
C ALA A 37 0.14 2.52 0.80
N LYS A 38 1.06 3.07 1.59
CA LYS A 38 2.43 2.56 1.72
C LYS A 38 2.46 1.11 2.22
N LEU A 39 1.68 0.78 3.24
CA LEU A 39 1.57 -0.59 3.76
C LEU A 39 1.02 -1.55 2.71
N ALA A 40 -0.10 -1.19 2.06
CA ALA A 40 -0.77 -2.03 1.07
C ALA A 40 0.12 -2.28 -0.17
N ALA A 41 0.72 -1.22 -0.71
CA ALA A 41 1.59 -1.30 -1.88
C ALA A 41 2.86 -2.11 -1.58
N THR A 42 3.51 -1.87 -0.44
CA THR A 42 4.75 -2.57 -0.07
C THR A 42 4.50 -4.07 0.17
N ALA A 43 3.42 -4.42 0.88
CA ALA A 43 3.07 -5.82 1.13
C ALA A 43 2.75 -6.57 -0.17
N THR A 44 2.07 -5.91 -1.10
CA THR A 44 1.77 -6.47 -2.43
C THR A 44 3.04 -6.66 -3.25
N ALA A 45 3.91 -5.65 -3.30
CA ALA A 45 5.16 -5.73 -4.05
C ALA A 45 6.08 -6.83 -3.52
N GLN A 46 6.20 -6.96 -2.19
CA GLN A 46 6.98 -8.04 -1.59
C GLN A 46 6.40 -9.43 -1.90
N LEU A 47 5.07 -9.58 -1.94
CA LEU A 47 4.45 -10.84 -2.37
C LEU A 47 4.76 -11.13 -3.84
N ALA A 48 4.61 -10.12 -4.71
CA ALA A 48 4.90 -10.23 -6.13
C ALA A 48 6.35 -10.67 -6.37
N ALA A 49 7.32 -10.07 -5.67
CA ALA A 49 8.71 -10.47 -5.74
C ALA A 49 8.90 -11.94 -5.37
N ARG A 50 8.39 -12.38 -4.22
CA ARG A 50 8.55 -13.79 -3.78
C ARG A 50 7.94 -14.78 -4.77
N HIS A 51 6.73 -14.53 -5.26
CA HIS A 51 6.06 -15.43 -6.19
C HIS A 51 6.71 -15.43 -7.57
N THR A 52 7.17 -14.29 -8.06
CA THR A 52 7.88 -14.22 -9.34
C THR A 52 9.19 -14.99 -9.27
N MET A 53 9.97 -14.83 -8.20
CA MET A 53 11.20 -15.61 -7.99
C MET A 53 10.91 -17.11 -7.91
N GLN A 54 9.85 -17.51 -7.19
CA GLN A 54 9.49 -18.91 -7.06
C GLN A 54 9.05 -19.54 -8.38
N VAL A 55 8.29 -18.81 -9.22
CA VAL A 55 7.82 -19.30 -10.53
C VAL A 55 8.97 -19.50 -11.52
N HIS A 56 9.98 -18.62 -11.49
CA HIS A 56 11.12 -18.68 -12.42
C HIS A 56 12.29 -19.54 -11.92
N GLY A 57 12.28 -19.94 -10.64
CA GLY A 57 13.35 -20.74 -10.04
C GLY A 57 14.71 -20.05 -10.10
N ALA A 58 15.76 -20.79 -10.45
CA ALA A 58 17.13 -20.26 -10.50
C ALA A 58 17.29 -19.11 -11.51
N ILE A 59 16.51 -19.11 -12.61
CA ILE A 59 16.54 -18.06 -13.64
C ILE A 59 16.10 -16.71 -13.06
N GLY A 60 15.28 -16.70 -12.02
CA GLY A 60 14.90 -15.47 -11.33
C GLY A 60 16.06 -14.75 -10.63
N TYR A 61 17.17 -15.46 -10.38
CA TYR A 61 18.39 -14.91 -9.77
C TYR A 61 19.52 -14.66 -10.78
N THR A 62 19.37 -15.10 -12.03
CA THR A 62 20.38 -14.90 -13.09
C THR A 62 20.18 -13.59 -13.83
N TRP A 63 21.17 -13.19 -14.63
CA TRP A 63 21.12 -11.99 -15.46
C TRP A 63 20.28 -12.15 -16.74
N GLU A 64 19.58 -13.27 -16.89
CA GLU A 64 18.73 -13.55 -18.05
C GLU A 64 17.38 -12.81 -17.94
N LEU A 65 16.96 -12.49 -16.72
CA LEU A 65 15.81 -11.65 -16.43
C LEU A 65 16.18 -10.61 -15.37
N ASP A 66 15.68 -9.38 -15.47
CA ASP A 66 15.98 -8.31 -14.51
C ASP A 66 15.18 -8.41 -13.19
N LEU A 67 14.73 -9.60 -12.81
CA LEU A 67 13.84 -9.82 -11.66
C LEU A 67 14.49 -9.43 -10.33
N GLN A 68 15.78 -9.74 -10.16
CA GLN A 68 16.59 -9.32 -9.02
C GLN A 68 16.65 -7.80 -8.85
N ILE A 69 16.56 -7.02 -9.93
CA ILE A 69 16.60 -5.55 -9.87
C ILE A 69 15.30 -5.04 -9.23
N PHE A 70 14.15 -5.58 -9.67
CA PHE A 70 12.86 -5.24 -9.07
C PHE A 70 12.78 -5.65 -7.60
N MET A 71 13.29 -6.82 -7.24
CA MET A 71 13.34 -7.26 -5.84
C MET A 71 14.15 -6.31 -4.95
N LYS A 72 15.36 -5.94 -5.38
CA LYS A 72 16.22 -4.97 -4.67
C LYS A 72 15.54 -3.61 -4.55
N ARG A 73 14.87 -3.15 -5.62
CA ARG A 73 14.09 -1.91 -5.61
C ARG A 73 12.96 -1.94 -4.59
N ILE A 74 12.24 -3.06 -4.51
CA ILE A 74 11.16 -3.25 -3.54
C ILE A 74 11.70 -3.17 -2.11
N TRP A 75 12.86 -3.78 -1.83
CA TRP A 75 13.48 -3.67 -0.51
C TRP A 75 13.91 -2.25 -0.16
N ALA A 76 14.56 -1.54 -1.09
CA ALA A 76 14.94 -0.15 -0.89
C ALA A 76 13.70 0.74 -0.64
N LEU A 77 12.65 0.57 -1.45
CA LEU A 77 11.40 1.33 -1.30
C LEU A 77 10.65 0.97 -0.01
N ALA A 78 10.69 -0.28 0.44
CA ALA A 78 10.03 -0.72 1.67
C ALA A 78 10.62 -0.05 2.93
N ALA A 79 11.92 0.25 2.92
CA ALA A 79 12.61 0.92 4.02
C ALA A 79 12.61 2.46 3.90
N SER A 80 12.23 3.00 2.75
CA SER A 80 12.25 4.44 2.50
C SER A 80 10.98 5.14 3.00
N TRP A 81 11.15 6.36 3.54
CA TRP A 81 10.05 7.23 4.03
C TRP A 81 9.23 6.65 5.20
N GLY A 82 9.85 5.79 5.99
CA GLY A 82 9.20 5.06 7.07
C GLY A 82 9.05 3.58 6.71
N ASP A 83 9.30 2.73 7.70
CA ASP A 83 9.17 1.28 7.56
C ASP A 83 7.75 0.81 7.89
N SER A 84 7.52 -0.51 7.83
CA SER A 84 6.21 -1.08 8.14
C SER A 84 5.75 -0.77 9.57
N ALA A 85 6.67 -0.73 10.53
CA ALA A 85 6.34 -0.49 11.93
C ALA A 85 5.85 0.95 12.12
N PHE A 86 6.55 1.92 11.54
CA PHE A 86 6.17 3.33 11.55
C PHE A 86 4.77 3.55 10.96
N HIS A 87 4.50 3.01 9.77
CA HIS A 87 3.20 3.22 9.13
C HIS A 87 2.08 2.47 9.87
N LYS A 88 2.34 1.27 10.42
CA LYS A 88 1.37 0.55 11.26
C LYS A 88 1.06 1.31 12.53
N ALA A 89 2.05 1.90 13.20
CA ALA A 89 1.84 2.69 14.40
C ALA A 89 0.95 3.91 14.12
N ARG A 90 1.18 4.62 13.00
CA ARG A 90 0.32 5.74 12.60
C ARG A 90 -1.13 5.31 12.34
N VAL A 91 -1.32 4.20 11.64
CA VAL A 91 -2.66 3.65 11.37
C VAL A 91 -3.32 3.18 12.67
N ALA A 92 -2.57 2.53 13.55
CA ALA A 92 -3.05 2.08 14.85
C ALA A 92 -3.50 3.24 15.73
N GLY A 93 -2.71 4.31 15.86
CA GLY A 93 -3.11 5.50 16.63
C GLY A 93 -4.41 6.10 16.08
N ALA A 94 -4.53 6.21 14.76
CA ALA A 94 -5.74 6.73 14.13
C ALA A 94 -7.01 5.88 14.39
N ILE A 95 -6.86 4.56 14.50
CA ILE A 95 -7.98 3.63 14.75
C ILE A 95 -8.30 3.51 16.25
N LEU A 96 -7.28 3.57 17.11
CA LEU A 96 -7.40 3.27 18.54
C LEU A 96 -7.64 4.51 19.40
N ASP A 97 -7.21 5.70 18.98
CA ASP A 97 -7.31 6.91 19.79
C ASP A 97 -8.71 7.57 19.75
N ASP A 98 -9.73 6.88 19.23
CA ASP A 98 -11.13 7.35 19.01
C ASP A 98 -11.23 8.70 18.25
N ALA A 99 -10.11 9.18 17.73
CA ALA A 99 -9.96 10.49 17.11
C ALA A 99 -10.65 10.57 15.76
N LEU A 100 -10.98 9.42 15.15
CA LEU A 100 -11.61 9.33 13.85
C LEU A 100 -12.96 8.61 13.95
N PRO A 101 -14.05 9.23 13.50
CA PRO A 101 -15.31 8.51 13.37
C PRO A 101 -15.12 7.35 12.39
N ILE A 102 -15.30 6.12 12.88
CA ILE A 102 -15.20 4.91 12.08
C ILE A 102 -16.54 4.59 11.44
N GLY A 103 -16.52 4.14 10.18
CA GLY A 103 -17.72 3.65 9.49
C GLY A 103 -17.77 4.00 8.00
N PRO A 104 -18.71 3.40 7.26
CA PRO A 104 -18.85 3.60 5.81
C PRO A 104 -19.17 5.05 5.44
N ALA A 105 -19.87 5.78 6.32
CA ALA A 105 -20.23 7.19 6.13
C ALA A 105 -19.01 8.12 6.09
N GLN A 106 -17.87 7.68 6.63
CA GLN A 106 -16.63 8.46 6.69
C GLN A 106 -15.60 7.97 5.67
N THR A 107 -15.92 6.90 4.93
CA THR A 107 -15.04 6.31 3.91
C THR A 107 -15.24 6.98 2.56
N PHE A 108 -16.48 7.33 2.26
CA PHE A 108 -16.85 8.14 1.11
C PHE A 108 -17.12 9.53 1.67
N ASP A 109 -16.44 10.55 1.15
CA ASP A 109 -16.80 11.94 1.40
C ASP A 109 -18.21 12.16 0.83
N LEU A 110 -19.23 11.71 1.56
CA LEU A 110 -20.62 11.96 1.24
C LEU A 110 -20.78 13.45 1.49
N GLU A 111 -20.56 14.24 0.43
CA GLU A 111 -21.02 15.62 0.41
C GLU A 111 -22.40 15.61 1.04
N GLU A 112 -22.57 16.44 2.07
CA GLU A 112 -23.88 16.79 2.59
C GLU A 112 -24.77 16.98 1.37
N SER A 113 -25.64 16.02 1.15
CA SER A 113 -26.74 16.10 0.22
C SER A 113 -27.55 17.29 0.70
N LYS A 114 -27.21 18.49 0.20
CA LYS A 114 -28.05 19.67 0.25
C LYS A 114 -29.41 19.25 -0.28
N ARG A 115 -30.31 18.96 0.64
CA ARG A 115 -31.75 18.95 0.50
C ARG A 115 -32.32 19.74 1.65
#